data_AF-A0A8J1JKU3-F1
#
_entry.id   AF-A0A8J1JKU3-F1
#
_cell.length_a   1.000
_cell.length_b   1.000
_cell.length_c   1.000
_cell.angle_alpha   90.00
_cell.angle_beta   90.00
_cell.angle_gamma   90.00
#
_symmetry.space_group_name_H-M   'P 1'
#
loop_
_entity.id
_entity.type
_entity.pdbx_description
1 polymer ?
#
loop_
_entity_poly.entity_id
_entity_poly.type
_entity_poly.pdbx_seq_one_letter_code
_entity_poly.pdbx_strand_id
1 'polypeptide(L)'
;MPEKKDKKKGKKGHKQLDTSILKRFLKTYESHCAESQSLASPTITQALKKSIQNGRRYVKVLLTSPEKLSEDSRPVYLKPLLMTIRDVRYMAGTDLGVWGIPLSNEDVASLAILLELSGRTSYPFSRLDLINCRIDTWSMERLGRAIRCSQLTSLSLDYNEFQDDGIQGLVQCLEANKRLVSLSLCYCNLGPESGAVLGKVLAETAISELYLNGNHLQCSGAVDLITTIAEHCKALATEELPEVPTSLAHQFLEAYDNVGVHTAISEQPANMGRREDVAKKTTVRRKSKRKGSKKKSKRLVVPGPWVSKLHLADNGIDAMGKEGKIGVLEFSQLLSCLIRCSKQLSELNIDNNCLGEMAANDILEALADRNKAKLPRLKINVTAQIPSDTFKAISTNSGKLKLSKKKKKRK
;
A
#
# COMPACT_ATOMS: atom_id res chain seq x y z
N MET A 1 33.48 54.95 28.59
CA MET A 1 33.33 53.84 27.62
C MET A 1 32.71 52.65 28.33
N PRO A 2 31.84 51.87 27.67
CA PRO A 2 30.44 51.76 28.11
C PRO A 2 30.10 50.50 28.92
N GLU A 3 29.13 50.66 29.83
CA GLU A 3 28.37 49.58 30.46
C GLU A 3 27.61 48.78 29.40
N LYS A 4 27.96 47.49 29.26
CA LYS A 4 27.21 46.55 28.43
C LYS A 4 25.93 46.15 29.16
N LYS A 5 24.80 46.67 28.68
CA LYS A 5 23.46 46.13 28.96
C LYS A 5 23.39 44.68 28.51
N ASP A 6 23.40 43.73 29.45
CA ASP A 6 23.05 42.35 29.18
C ASP A 6 21.56 42.24 28.84
N LYS A 7 21.29 42.18 27.52
CA LYS A 7 19.99 41.79 26.98
C LYS A 7 19.73 40.34 27.38
N LYS A 8 18.93 40.12 28.44
CA LYS A 8 18.22 38.85 28.67
C LYS A 8 17.44 38.49 27.41
N LYS A 9 18.00 37.61 26.58
CA LYS A 9 17.28 36.93 25.50
C LYS A 9 16.15 36.14 26.15
N GLY A 10 14.92 36.63 26.01
CA GLY A 10 13.72 35.93 26.41
C GLY A 10 13.74 34.52 25.84
N LYS A 11 13.69 33.52 26.72
CA LYS A 11 13.33 32.15 26.35
C LYS A 11 12.02 32.27 25.56
N LYS A 12 12.06 31.94 24.26
CA LYS A 12 10.84 31.72 23.47
C LYS A 12 10.07 30.62 24.22
N GLY A 13 9.06 31.02 24.98
CA GLY A 13 8.16 30.09 25.64
C GLY A 13 7.62 29.17 24.55
N HIS A 14 7.87 27.86 24.70
CA HIS A 14 7.12 26.88 23.96
C HIS A 14 5.65 27.18 24.26
N LYS A 15 4.90 27.74 23.29
CA LYS A 15 3.45 27.87 23.40
C LYS A 15 2.93 26.45 23.64
N GLN A 16 2.54 26.19 24.89
CA GLN A 16 1.98 24.92 25.31
C GLN A 16 0.75 24.68 24.45
N LEU A 17 0.72 23.54 23.78
CA LEU A 17 -0.38 23.20 22.88
C LEU A 17 -1.69 23.21 23.68
N ASP A 18 -2.75 23.80 23.14
CA ASP A 18 -4.05 23.73 23.79
C ASP A 18 -4.50 22.26 23.86
N THR A 19 -4.65 21.75 25.08
CA THR A 19 -5.07 20.37 25.37
C THR A 19 -6.56 20.26 25.71
N SER A 20 -7.32 21.36 25.63
CA SER A 20 -8.76 21.41 25.91
C SER A 20 -9.54 20.32 25.15
N ILE A 21 -9.25 20.15 23.87
CA ILE A 21 -9.88 19.14 23.02
C ILE A 21 -9.55 17.70 23.47
N LEU A 22 -8.35 17.45 23.99
CA LEU A 22 -7.94 16.13 24.47
C LEU A 22 -8.61 15.80 25.81
N LYS A 23 -8.74 16.79 26.70
CA LYS A 23 -9.48 16.64 27.96
C LYS A 23 -10.96 16.36 27.68
N ARG A 24 -11.55 17.09 26.72
CA ARG A 24 -12.93 16.84 26.27
C ARG A 24 -13.08 15.46 25.65
N PHE A 25 -12.16 15.05 24.77
CA PHE A 25 -12.14 13.71 24.19
C PHE A 25 -12.14 12.63 25.26
N LEU A 26 -11.22 12.71 26.23
CA LEU A 26 -11.11 11.71 27.29
C LEU A 26 -12.42 11.61 28.10
N LYS A 27 -12.97 12.75 28.55
CA LYS A 27 -14.23 12.79 29.31
C LYS A 27 -15.41 12.23 28.51
N THR A 28 -15.56 12.64 27.25
CA THR A 28 -16.63 12.16 26.38
C THR A 28 -16.49 10.67 26.08
N TYR A 29 -15.27 10.17 25.88
CA TYR A 29 -15.01 8.74 25.68
C TYR A 29 -15.39 7.90 26.89
N GLU A 30 -14.99 8.33 28.09
CA GLU A 30 -15.35 7.65 29.34
C GLU A 30 -16.88 7.63 29.56
N SER A 31 -17.59 8.71 29.21
CA SER A 31 -19.06 8.77 29.24
C SER A 31 -19.70 7.77 28.28
N HIS A 32 -19.29 7.80 27.01
CA HIS A 32 -19.82 6.89 25.98
C HIS A 32 -19.53 5.43 26.29
N CYS A 33 -18.37 5.14 26.89
CA CYS A 33 -18.05 3.80 27.38
C CYS A 33 -19.02 3.37 28.49
N ALA A 34 -19.28 4.22 29.47
CA ALA A 34 -20.23 3.92 30.55
C ALA A 34 -21.65 3.68 30.01
N GLU A 35 -22.12 4.54 29.11
CA GLU A 35 -23.45 4.46 28.48
C GLU A 35 -23.62 3.19 27.64
N SER A 36 -22.58 2.80 26.90
CA SER A 36 -22.60 1.61 26.04
C SER A 36 -22.18 0.33 26.77
N GLN A 37 -22.02 0.37 28.10
CA GLN A 37 -21.50 -0.75 28.90
C GLN A 37 -20.15 -1.32 28.39
N SER A 38 -19.35 -0.47 27.73
CA SER A 38 -18.02 -0.82 27.23
C SER A 38 -16.97 -0.54 28.29
N LEU A 39 -15.97 -1.40 28.39
CA LEU A 39 -14.74 -1.04 29.09
C LEU A 39 -14.00 0.05 28.30
N ALA A 40 -13.51 1.08 28.98
CA ALA A 40 -12.68 2.11 28.37
C ALA A 40 -11.28 1.53 28.07
N SER A 41 -10.81 1.66 26.83
CA SER A 41 -9.52 1.09 26.44
C SER A 41 -8.35 1.74 27.22
N PRO A 42 -7.54 0.95 27.96
CA PRO A 42 -6.36 1.47 28.65
C PRO A 42 -5.38 2.16 27.71
N THR A 43 -5.23 1.63 26.49
CA THR A 43 -4.35 2.17 25.45
C THR A 43 -4.76 3.60 25.08
N ILE A 44 -6.05 3.85 24.89
CA ILE A 44 -6.57 5.20 24.58
C ILE A 44 -6.43 6.13 25.78
N THR A 45 -6.90 5.70 26.95
CA THR A 45 -6.93 6.55 28.15
C THR A 45 -5.52 6.95 28.60
N GLN A 46 -4.57 6.02 28.61
CA GLN A 46 -3.16 6.30 28.95
C GLN A 46 -2.50 7.21 27.91
N ALA A 47 -2.72 6.97 26.62
CA ALA A 47 -2.13 7.79 25.56
C ALA A 47 -2.68 9.23 25.56
N LEU A 48 -3.97 9.42 25.84
CA LEU A 48 -4.58 10.73 26.02
C LEU A 48 -4.01 11.44 27.25
N LYS A 49 -3.97 10.78 28.42
CA LYS A 49 -3.40 11.34 29.65
C LYS A 49 -1.94 11.78 29.43
N LYS A 50 -1.12 10.94 28.80
CA LYS A 50 0.26 11.27 28.43
C LYS A 50 0.35 12.43 27.44
N SER A 51 -0.56 12.52 26.47
CA SER A 51 -0.59 13.61 25.48
C SER A 51 -0.98 14.94 26.12
N ILE A 52 -1.93 14.92 27.07
CA ILE A 52 -2.36 16.09 27.85
C ILE A 52 -1.20 16.60 28.72
N GLN A 53 -0.56 15.71 29.48
CA GLN A 53 0.56 16.07 30.36
C GLN A 53 1.73 16.67 29.57
N ASN A 54 2.06 16.11 28.42
CA ASN A 54 3.20 16.54 27.60
C ASN A 54 2.87 17.66 26.61
N GLY A 55 1.62 18.12 26.53
CA GLY A 55 1.18 19.11 25.54
C GLY A 55 1.42 18.66 24.10
N ARG A 56 1.15 17.39 23.77
CA ARG A 56 1.34 16.82 22.42
C ARG A 56 -0.01 16.49 21.77
N ARG A 57 -0.02 16.46 20.44
CA ARG A 57 -1.19 15.97 19.67
C ARG A 57 -1.31 14.47 19.84
N TYR A 58 -2.54 13.98 19.97
CA TYR A 58 -2.84 12.55 20.02
C TYR A 58 -3.21 12.04 18.62
N VAL A 59 -2.20 11.70 17.84
CA VAL A 59 -2.34 11.49 16.38
C VAL A 59 -2.76 10.05 16.02
N LYS A 60 -2.29 9.07 16.81
CA LYS A 60 -2.59 7.64 16.61
C LYS A 60 -3.58 7.17 17.67
N VAL A 61 -4.83 7.00 17.23
CA VAL A 61 -5.93 6.49 18.05
C VAL A 61 -5.93 4.96 17.90
N LEU A 62 -5.59 4.25 18.97
CA LEU A 62 -5.49 2.79 18.95
C LEU A 62 -6.40 2.19 20.01
N LEU A 63 -7.46 1.51 19.55
CA LEU A 63 -8.39 0.76 20.37
C LEU A 63 -7.91 -0.68 20.51
N THR A 64 -7.59 -1.08 21.74
CA THR A 64 -7.28 -2.47 22.09
C THR A 64 -7.99 -2.87 23.36
N SER A 65 -8.24 -4.17 23.50
CA SER A 65 -8.58 -4.79 24.78
C SER A 65 -7.36 -4.87 25.71
N PRO A 66 -7.55 -4.86 27.04
CA PRO A 66 -6.50 -5.17 28.00
C PRO A 66 -5.95 -6.59 27.79
N GLU A 67 -4.65 -6.80 28.06
CA GLU A 67 -4.01 -8.12 27.90
C GLU A 67 -4.54 -9.19 28.87
N LYS A 68 -5.11 -8.77 30.00
CA LYS A 68 -5.74 -9.64 31.00
C LYS A 68 -7.12 -9.10 31.31
N LEU A 69 -8.14 -9.78 30.80
CA LEU A 69 -9.53 -9.57 31.18
C LEU A 69 -9.91 -10.73 32.12
N SER A 70 -10.58 -10.44 33.24
CA SER A 70 -11.28 -11.48 33.98
C SER A 70 -12.48 -11.95 33.15
N GLU A 71 -12.98 -13.17 33.39
CA GLU A 71 -14.15 -13.70 32.68
C GLU A 71 -15.39 -12.79 32.84
N ASP A 72 -15.51 -12.10 33.99
CA ASP A 72 -16.60 -11.15 34.27
C ASP A 72 -16.36 -9.72 33.73
N SER A 73 -15.23 -9.48 33.05
CA SER A 73 -14.91 -8.14 32.55
C SER A 73 -15.78 -7.77 31.35
N ARG A 74 -16.33 -6.55 31.37
CA ARG A 74 -17.04 -6.00 30.20
C ARG A 74 -16.10 -5.91 28.98
N PRO A 75 -16.58 -6.23 27.78
CA PRO A 75 -15.79 -6.11 26.56
C PRO A 75 -15.52 -4.64 26.19
N VAL A 76 -14.51 -4.44 25.34
CA VAL A 76 -14.21 -3.14 24.72
C VAL A 76 -14.92 -3.08 23.36
N TYR A 77 -15.75 -2.06 23.14
CA TYR A 77 -16.47 -1.85 21.88
C TYR A 77 -15.91 -0.68 21.07
N LEU A 78 -16.07 -0.73 19.74
CA LEU A 78 -15.68 0.34 18.83
C LEU A 78 -16.64 1.54 18.89
N LYS A 79 -17.94 1.28 19.05
CA LYS A 79 -19.00 2.29 19.03
C LYS A 79 -18.73 3.53 19.90
N PRO A 80 -18.34 3.42 21.19
CA PRO A 80 -18.01 4.59 22.02
C PRO A 80 -16.92 5.48 21.44
N LEU A 81 -15.90 4.88 20.80
CA LEU A 81 -14.82 5.62 20.18
C LEU A 81 -15.31 6.42 18.97
N LEU A 82 -16.10 5.80 18.10
CA LEU A 82 -16.65 6.47 16.91
C LEU A 82 -17.60 7.60 17.31
N MET A 83 -18.45 7.40 18.33
CA MET A 83 -19.31 8.44 18.90
C MET A 83 -18.47 9.61 19.44
N THR A 84 -17.42 9.32 20.20
CA THR A 84 -16.51 10.36 20.73
C THR A 84 -15.85 11.18 19.63
N ILE A 85 -15.31 10.52 18.60
CA ILE A 85 -14.68 11.20 17.46
C ILE A 85 -15.68 12.15 16.79
N ARG A 86 -16.95 11.73 16.67
CA ARG A 86 -18.03 12.52 16.11
C ARG A 86 -18.39 13.73 16.97
N ASP A 87 -18.69 13.52 18.24
CA ASP A 87 -19.19 14.56 19.13
C ASP A 87 -18.13 15.62 19.44
N VAL A 88 -16.89 15.18 19.65
CA VAL A 88 -15.76 16.10 19.89
C VAL A 88 -15.28 16.76 18.61
N ARG A 89 -15.70 16.25 17.44
CA ARG A 89 -15.18 16.58 16.10
C ARG A 89 -13.67 16.49 16.08
N TYR A 90 -13.15 15.30 16.37
CA TYR A 90 -11.73 15.12 16.57
C TYR A 90 -10.93 15.19 15.26
N MET A 91 -10.27 16.33 15.00
CA MET A 91 -9.53 16.61 13.75
C MET A 91 -8.01 16.43 13.84
N ALA A 92 -7.50 15.94 14.97
CA ALA A 92 -6.04 15.80 15.18
C ALA A 92 -5.52 14.38 14.90
N GLY A 93 -6.40 13.38 14.81
CA GLY A 93 -6.04 11.98 14.53
C GLY A 93 -5.79 11.75 13.04
N THR A 94 -4.66 11.13 12.70
CA THR A 94 -4.36 10.70 11.31
C THR A 94 -4.37 9.18 11.15
N ASP A 95 -4.29 8.45 12.26
CA ASP A 95 -4.18 7.00 12.30
C ASP A 95 -5.27 6.47 13.23
N LEU A 96 -6.10 5.56 12.72
CA LEU A 96 -7.11 4.86 13.50
C LEU A 96 -6.79 3.36 13.46
N GLY A 97 -6.63 2.75 14.63
CA GLY A 97 -6.36 1.33 14.78
C GLY A 97 -7.35 0.65 15.71
N VAL A 98 -7.79 -0.55 15.35
CA VAL A 98 -8.62 -1.44 16.17
C VAL A 98 -7.99 -2.82 16.13
N TRP A 99 -7.50 -3.31 17.27
CA TRP A 99 -6.72 -4.54 17.32
C TRP A 99 -7.32 -5.55 18.31
N GLY A 100 -7.59 -6.77 17.82
CA GLY A 100 -8.05 -7.89 18.64
C GLY A 100 -9.46 -7.72 19.21
N ILE A 101 -10.28 -6.88 18.58
CA ILE A 101 -11.67 -6.64 18.97
C ILE A 101 -12.56 -7.11 17.81
N PRO A 102 -13.39 -8.14 18.00
CA PRO A 102 -14.36 -8.55 17.00
C PRO A 102 -15.29 -7.39 16.63
N LEU A 103 -15.44 -7.12 15.35
CA LEU A 103 -16.34 -6.08 14.85
C LEU A 103 -17.59 -6.70 14.25
N SER A 104 -18.74 -6.19 14.64
CA SER A 104 -20.00 -6.51 13.98
C SER A 104 -20.13 -5.76 12.66
N ASN A 105 -21.08 -6.19 11.82
CA ASN A 105 -21.42 -5.49 10.58
C ASN A 105 -21.88 -4.04 10.84
N GLU A 106 -22.54 -3.77 11.98
CA GLU A 106 -22.91 -2.39 12.40
C GLU A 106 -21.67 -1.55 12.73
N ASP A 107 -20.68 -2.13 13.40
CA ASP A 107 -19.42 -1.45 13.72
C ASP A 107 -18.66 -1.07 12.45
N VAL A 108 -18.54 -2.00 11.50
CA VAL A 108 -17.87 -1.76 10.23
C VAL A 108 -18.62 -0.74 9.39
N ALA A 109 -19.95 -0.81 9.32
CA ALA A 109 -20.76 0.20 8.64
C ALA A 109 -20.58 1.60 9.27
N SER A 110 -20.58 1.67 10.59
CA SER A 110 -20.35 2.91 11.34
C SER A 110 -18.96 3.48 11.09
N LEU A 111 -17.93 2.64 11.07
CA LEU A 111 -16.58 3.03 10.72
C LEU A 111 -16.49 3.53 9.28
N ALA A 112 -17.11 2.81 8.34
CA ALA A 112 -17.12 3.13 6.93
C ALA A 112 -17.73 4.52 6.68
N ILE A 113 -18.86 4.84 7.30
CA ILE A 113 -19.48 6.19 7.26
C ILE A 113 -18.52 7.28 7.77
N LEU A 114 -17.68 6.96 8.78
CA LEU A 114 -16.71 7.91 9.31
C LEU A 114 -15.55 8.20 8.35
N LEU A 115 -15.22 7.24 7.47
CA LEU A 115 -14.12 7.33 6.50
C LEU A 115 -14.51 7.98 5.17
N GLU A 116 -15.78 7.90 4.80
CA GLU A 116 -16.32 8.39 3.53
C GLU A 116 -16.24 9.92 3.41
N LEU A 117 -15.76 10.39 2.25
CA LEU A 117 -15.76 11.83 1.94
C LEU A 117 -17.14 12.39 1.58
N SER A 118 -18.10 11.53 1.27
CA SER A 118 -19.51 11.91 1.07
C SER A 118 -20.24 12.23 2.38
N GLY A 119 -19.63 11.96 3.54
CA GLY A 119 -20.19 12.34 4.84
C GLY A 119 -20.20 13.86 5.06
N ARG A 120 -21.07 14.35 5.95
CA ARG A 120 -21.13 15.78 6.33
C ARG A 120 -19.80 16.29 6.93
N THR A 121 -18.98 15.40 7.51
CA THR A 121 -17.70 15.73 8.13
C THR A 121 -16.60 14.81 7.59
N SER A 122 -15.60 15.39 6.93
CA SER A 122 -14.39 14.65 6.52
C SER A 122 -13.40 14.60 7.69
N TYR A 123 -13.17 13.41 8.24
CA TYR A 123 -12.12 13.19 9.24
C TYR A 123 -10.75 13.01 8.56
N PRO A 124 -9.64 13.43 9.18
CA PRO A 124 -8.32 13.41 8.55
C PRO A 124 -7.58 12.07 8.64
N PHE A 125 -8.29 10.96 8.90
CA PHE A 125 -7.70 9.64 8.96
C PHE A 125 -7.15 9.24 7.59
N SER A 126 -5.85 8.96 7.58
CA SER A 126 -5.09 8.59 6.39
C SER A 126 -4.50 7.19 6.49
N ARG A 127 -4.58 6.58 7.68
CA ARG A 127 -4.15 5.20 7.96
C ARG A 127 -5.21 4.49 8.78
N LEU A 128 -5.57 3.27 8.38
CA LEU A 128 -6.51 2.41 9.08
C LEU A 128 -5.87 1.04 9.33
N ASP A 129 -5.85 0.61 10.58
CA ASP A 129 -5.40 -0.73 10.98
C ASP A 129 -6.59 -1.47 11.62
N LEU A 130 -7.13 -2.51 10.98
CA LEU A 130 -8.14 -3.41 11.55
C LEU A 130 -7.52 -4.81 11.70
N ILE A 131 -6.86 -5.04 12.82
CA ILE A 131 -6.01 -6.23 13.02
C ILE A 131 -6.76 -7.24 13.86
N ASN A 132 -6.92 -8.47 13.37
CA ASN A 132 -7.62 -9.54 14.10
C ASN A 132 -9.00 -9.07 14.62
N CYS A 133 -9.84 -8.58 13.70
CA CYS A 133 -11.15 -8.00 13.99
C CYS A 133 -12.32 -8.87 13.53
N ARG A 134 -12.05 -10.08 13.00
CA ARG A 134 -13.05 -11.00 12.44
C ARG A 134 -13.92 -10.35 11.36
N ILE A 135 -13.29 -9.60 10.46
CA ILE A 135 -13.99 -8.97 9.33
C ILE A 135 -14.48 -10.06 8.36
N ASP A 136 -15.79 -10.11 8.12
CA ASP A 136 -16.43 -11.03 7.17
C ASP A 136 -16.50 -10.44 5.74
N THR A 137 -16.97 -11.24 4.79
CA THR A 137 -17.10 -10.85 3.37
C THR A 137 -17.99 -9.62 3.18
N TRP A 138 -19.11 -9.53 3.91
CA TRP A 138 -20.00 -8.36 3.83
C TRP A 138 -19.29 -7.09 4.30
N SER A 139 -18.59 -7.19 5.43
CA SER A 139 -17.80 -6.10 6.00
C SER A 139 -16.67 -5.66 5.08
N MET A 140 -16.03 -6.60 4.39
CA MET A 140 -15.01 -6.31 3.37
C MET A 140 -15.59 -5.49 2.22
N GLU A 141 -16.74 -5.87 1.68
CA GLU A 141 -17.42 -5.11 0.62
C GLU A 141 -17.83 -3.71 1.11
N ARG A 142 -18.43 -3.63 2.30
CA ARG A 142 -18.86 -2.36 2.91
C ARG A 142 -17.68 -1.42 3.13
N LEU A 143 -16.55 -1.94 3.59
CA LEU A 143 -15.32 -1.19 3.79
C LEU A 143 -14.71 -0.76 2.45
N GLY A 144 -14.70 -1.64 1.45
CA GLY A 144 -14.26 -1.33 0.09
C GLY A 144 -14.97 -0.10 -0.49
N ARG A 145 -16.31 -0.06 -0.39
CA ARG A 145 -17.12 1.08 -0.84
C ARG A 145 -16.72 2.40 -0.16
N ALA A 146 -16.41 2.37 1.13
CA ALA A 146 -15.93 3.54 1.85
C ALA A 146 -14.51 3.94 1.44
N ILE A 147 -13.61 2.97 1.26
CA ILE A 147 -12.23 3.22 0.85
C ILE A 147 -12.20 3.94 -0.49
N ARG A 148 -13.05 3.55 -1.45
CA ARG A 148 -13.19 4.17 -2.77
C ARG A 148 -13.20 5.71 -2.70
N CYS A 149 -13.91 6.27 -1.73
CA CYS A 149 -14.03 7.72 -1.53
C CYS A 149 -13.42 8.21 -0.20
N SER A 150 -12.40 7.53 0.32
CA SER A 150 -11.75 7.91 1.59
C SER A 150 -10.49 8.77 1.41
N GLN A 151 -9.96 9.27 2.53
CA GLN A 151 -8.64 9.93 2.57
C GLN A 151 -7.47 8.95 2.82
N LEU A 152 -7.75 7.65 2.87
CA LEU A 152 -6.76 6.64 3.25
C LEU A 152 -5.63 6.55 2.22
N THR A 153 -4.43 6.38 2.76
CA THR A 153 -3.18 6.13 2.05
C THR A 153 -2.56 4.80 2.46
N SER A 154 -2.97 4.26 3.61
CA SER A 154 -2.53 2.99 4.17
C SER A 154 -3.71 2.24 4.77
N LEU A 155 -3.83 0.95 4.47
CA LEU A 155 -4.80 0.04 5.04
C LEU A 155 -4.10 -1.26 5.47
N SER A 156 -4.34 -1.69 6.70
CA SER A 156 -3.94 -3.02 7.18
C SER A 156 -5.16 -3.77 7.69
N LEU A 157 -5.34 -4.98 7.17
CA LEU A 157 -6.40 -5.93 7.50
C LEU A 157 -5.80 -7.24 8.02
N ASP A 158 -4.58 -7.21 8.56
CA ASP A 158 -3.86 -8.43 8.94
C ASP A 158 -4.64 -9.28 9.95
N TYR A 159 -4.47 -10.59 9.88
CA TYR A 159 -5.12 -11.57 10.76
C TYR A 159 -6.66 -11.56 10.68
N ASN A 160 -7.25 -11.23 9.52
CA ASN A 160 -8.65 -11.46 9.24
C ASN A 160 -8.78 -12.54 8.16
N GLU A 161 -9.30 -13.72 8.54
CA GLU A 161 -9.35 -14.90 7.68
C GLU A 161 -10.55 -14.87 6.72
N PHE A 162 -10.57 -13.93 5.77
CA PHE A 162 -11.67 -13.77 4.81
C PHE A 162 -11.50 -14.58 3.51
N GLN A 163 -10.39 -15.34 3.39
CA GLN A 163 -10.14 -16.27 2.27
C GLN A 163 -10.15 -15.58 0.89
N ASP A 164 -10.21 -16.36 -0.19
CA ASP A 164 -10.21 -15.83 -1.57
C ASP A 164 -11.50 -15.08 -1.92
N ASP A 165 -12.66 -15.52 -1.43
CA ASP A 165 -13.94 -14.84 -1.72
C ASP A 165 -14.00 -13.43 -1.09
N GLY A 166 -13.43 -13.27 0.11
CA GLY A 166 -13.49 -12.02 0.86
C GLY A 166 -12.71 -10.87 0.22
N ILE A 167 -11.66 -11.16 -0.56
CA ILE A 167 -10.82 -10.10 -1.15
C ILE A 167 -11.49 -9.45 -2.36
N GLN A 168 -12.34 -10.18 -3.08
CA GLN A 168 -12.98 -9.69 -4.30
C GLN A 168 -13.80 -8.42 -4.05
N GLY A 169 -14.59 -8.41 -2.96
CA GLY A 169 -15.43 -7.25 -2.60
C GLY A 169 -14.61 -5.99 -2.28
N LEU A 170 -13.41 -6.14 -1.71
CA LEU A 170 -12.50 -5.02 -1.49
C LEU A 170 -11.92 -4.52 -2.82
N VAL A 171 -11.44 -5.43 -3.67
CA VAL A 171 -10.71 -5.09 -4.90
C VAL A 171 -11.58 -4.41 -5.94
N GLN A 172 -12.80 -4.88 -6.17
CA GLN A 172 -13.77 -4.22 -7.07
C GLN A 172 -14.05 -2.77 -6.68
N CYS A 173 -13.89 -2.43 -5.40
CA CYS A 173 -14.07 -1.07 -4.93
C CYS A 173 -12.81 -0.19 -5.03
N LEU A 174 -11.62 -0.80 -5.08
CA LEU A 174 -10.32 -0.11 -5.10
C LEU A 174 -9.94 0.46 -6.47
N GLU A 175 -10.49 -0.04 -7.58
CA GLU A 175 -10.15 0.41 -8.95
C GLU A 175 -10.27 1.94 -9.14
N ALA A 176 -11.31 2.54 -8.54
CA ALA A 176 -11.55 3.97 -8.55
C ALA A 176 -10.75 4.75 -7.50
N ASN A 177 -10.10 4.08 -6.54
CA ASN A 177 -9.26 4.73 -5.54
C ASN A 177 -7.86 5.03 -6.10
N LYS A 178 -7.49 6.32 -6.08
CA LYS A 178 -6.19 6.81 -6.58
C LYS A 178 -5.26 7.31 -5.47
N ARG A 179 -5.51 6.90 -4.22
CA ARG A 179 -4.88 7.46 -3.01
C ARG A 179 -4.27 6.41 -2.09
N LEU A 180 -4.83 5.20 -2.06
CA LEU A 180 -4.31 4.09 -1.28
C LEU A 180 -2.99 3.64 -1.91
N VAL A 181 -1.92 3.71 -1.14
CA VAL A 181 -0.55 3.37 -1.59
C VAL A 181 -0.07 2.08 -0.93
N SER A 182 -0.51 1.83 0.30
CA SER A 182 -0.04 0.73 1.14
C SER A 182 -1.21 -0.15 1.58
N LEU A 183 -1.12 -1.45 1.27
CA LEU A 183 -2.11 -2.46 1.61
C LEU A 183 -1.41 -3.65 2.29
N SER A 184 -1.87 -4.00 3.48
CA SER A 184 -1.39 -5.17 4.22
C SER A 184 -2.53 -6.14 4.48
N LEU A 185 -2.34 -7.38 4.04
CA LEU A 185 -3.24 -8.53 4.17
C LEU A 185 -2.45 -9.75 4.69
N CYS A 186 -1.57 -9.54 5.67
CA CYS A 186 -0.77 -10.63 6.22
C CYS A 186 -1.66 -11.59 7.01
N TYR A 187 -1.43 -12.89 6.90
CA TYR A 187 -2.16 -13.92 7.65
C TYR A 187 -3.70 -13.82 7.48
N CYS A 188 -4.16 -13.66 6.24
CA CYS A 188 -5.59 -13.53 5.91
C CYS A 188 -6.18 -14.80 5.26
N ASN A 189 -5.41 -15.90 5.25
CA ASN A 189 -5.78 -17.17 4.62
C ASN A 189 -6.06 -17.05 3.10
N LEU A 190 -5.28 -16.22 2.40
CA LEU A 190 -5.40 -16.04 0.95
C LEU A 190 -4.77 -17.22 0.20
N GLY A 191 -5.48 -17.79 -0.75
CA GLY A 191 -5.05 -18.87 -1.63
C GLY A 191 -4.60 -18.37 -3.02
N PRO A 192 -4.33 -19.30 -3.96
CA PRO A 192 -3.83 -18.96 -5.29
C PRO A 192 -4.72 -18.01 -6.09
N GLU A 193 -6.06 -18.11 -5.93
CA GLU A 193 -7.02 -17.28 -6.68
C GLU A 193 -6.90 -15.79 -6.33
N SER A 194 -6.47 -15.46 -5.11
CA SER A 194 -6.18 -14.09 -4.70
C SER A 194 -5.03 -13.46 -5.50
N GLY A 195 -4.13 -14.26 -6.07
CA GLY A 195 -2.97 -13.79 -6.85
C GLY A 195 -3.37 -12.93 -8.04
N ALA A 196 -4.25 -13.45 -8.90
CA ALA A 196 -4.74 -12.74 -10.09
C ALA A 196 -5.48 -11.44 -9.73
N VAL A 197 -6.33 -11.50 -8.70
CA VAL A 197 -7.12 -10.36 -8.23
C VAL A 197 -6.21 -9.24 -7.71
N LEU A 198 -5.20 -9.58 -6.92
CA LEU A 198 -4.23 -8.62 -6.39
C LEU A 198 -3.24 -8.14 -7.47
N GLY A 199 -2.89 -8.96 -8.45
CA GLY A 199 -2.08 -8.57 -9.61
C GLY A 199 -2.75 -7.44 -10.41
N LYS A 200 -4.06 -7.56 -10.65
CA LYS A 200 -4.87 -6.49 -11.27
C LYS A 200 -4.84 -5.20 -10.45
N VAL A 201 -4.94 -5.29 -9.12
CA VAL A 201 -4.86 -4.13 -8.23
C VAL A 201 -3.52 -3.42 -8.37
N LEU A 202 -2.41 -4.16 -8.39
CA LEU A 202 -1.09 -3.58 -8.58
C LEU A 202 -0.94 -2.94 -9.97
N ALA A 203 -1.63 -3.45 -10.99
CA ALA A 203 -1.59 -2.90 -12.34
C ALA A 203 -2.39 -1.61 -12.52
N GLU A 204 -3.55 -1.50 -11.86
CA GLU A 204 -4.56 -0.49 -12.19
C GLU A 204 -4.74 0.62 -11.12
N THR A 205 -4.13 0.44 -9.95
CA THR A 205 -4.31 1.35 -8.81
C THR A 205 -3.02 2.07 -8.42
N ALA A 206 -3.11 2.91 -7.39
CA ALA A 206 -1.96 3.61 -6.81
C ALA A 206 -1.18 2.78 -5.78
N ILE A 207 -1.61 1.53 -5.52
CA ILE A 207 -0.98 0.65 -4.54
C ILE A 207 0.40 0.25 -5.05
N SER A 208 1.43 0.57 -4.27
CA SER A 208 2.81 0.22 -4.57
C SER A 208 3.49 -0.54 -3.43
N GLU A 209 2.89 -0.57 -2.24
CA GLU A 209 3.39 -1.31 -1.09
C GLU A 209 2.37 -2.39 -0.73
N LEU A 210 2.71 -3.65 -0.97
CA LEU A 210 1.83 -4.79 -0.74
C LEU A 210 2.48 -5.80 0.20
N TYR A 211 1.75 -6.15 1.26
CA TYR A 211 2.20 -7.09 2.29
C TYR A 211 1.25 -8.27 2.41
N LEU A 212 1.72 -9.47 2.06
CA LEU A 212 0.94 -10.72 2.00
C LEU A 212 1.63 -11.84 2.79
N ASN A 213 2.47 -11.53 3.78
CA ASN A 213 3.21 -12.59 4.50
C ASN A 213 2.25 -13.55 5.22
N GLY A 214 2.58 -14.84 5.24
CA GLY A 214 1.82 -15.84 5.99
C GLY A 214 0.48 -16.21 5.37
N ASN A 215 0.41 -16.26 4.04
CA ASN A 215 -0.77 -16.72 3.29
C ASN A 215 -0.42 -18.02 2.55
N HIS A 216 -1.25 -18.43 1.59
CA HIS A 216 -1.14 -19.69 0.86
C HIS A 216 -1.27 -19.47 -0.66
N LEU A 217 -0.66 -18.39 -1.18
CA LEU A 217 -0.71 -18.06 -2.61
C LEU A 217 -0.13 -19.17 -3.51
N GLN A 218 0.82 -19.95 -2.99
CA GLN A 218 1.56 -20.97 -3.75
C GLN A 218 2.26 -20.37 -4.99
N CYS A 219 2.80 -21.22 -5.86
CA CYS A 219 3.48 -20.77 -7.08
C CYS A 219 2.53 -20.05 -8.04
N SER A 220 1.36 -20.63 -8.34
CA SER A 220 0.37 -20.03 -9.27
C SER A 220 -0.07 -18.64 -8.84
N GLY A 221 -0.52 -18.48 -7.60
CA GLY A 221 -0.96 -17.16 -7.12
C GLY A 221 0.17 -16.14 -7.06
N ALA A 222 1.40 -16.57 -6.74
CA ALA A 222 2.56 -15.68 -6.72
C ALA A 222 2.99 -15.26 -8.14
N VAL A 223 2.89 -16.16 -9.13
CA VAL A 223 3.10 -15.87 -10.56
C VAL A 223 2.06 -14.87 -11.05
N ASP A 224 0.76 -15.15 -10.85
CA ASP A 224 -0.34 -14.28 -11.28
C ASP A 224 -0.22 -12.87 -10.70
N LEU A 225 0.23 -12.77 -9.44
CA LEU A 225 0.44 -11.50 -8.76
C LEU A 225 1.47 -10.61 -9.45
N ILE A 226 2.57 -11.18 -9.95
CA ILE A 226 3.73 -10.40 -10.43
C ILE A 226 3.88 -10.35 -11.95
N THR A 227 3.18 -11.22 -12.69
CA THR A 227 3.32 -11.34 -14.15
C THR A 227 3.17 -10.00 -14.86
N THR A 228 2.04 -9.31 -14.67
CA THR A 228 1.76 -8.01 -15.31
C THR A 228 2.82 -6.95 -15.01
N ILE A 229 3.37 -6.94 -13.79
CA ILE A 229 4.38 -5.96 -13.36
C ILE A 229 5.75 -6.32 -13.95
N ALA A 230 6.09 -7.61 -13.97
CA ALA A 230 7.34 -8.09 -14.53
C ALA A 230 7.41 -7.84 -16.04
N GLU A 231 6.33 -8.12 -16.78
CA GLU A 231 6.20 -7.85 -18.21
C GLU A 231 6.29 -6.35 -18.51
N HIS A 232 5.59 -5.51 -17.73
CA HIS A 232 5.68 -4.06 -17.89
C HIS A 232 7.11 -3.54 -17.65
N CYS A 233 7.78 -4.01 -16.60
CA CYS A 233 9.18 -3.63 -16.34
C CYS A 233 10.11 -4.07 -17.47
N LYS A 234 9.87 -5.24 -18.06
CA LYS A 234 10.64 -5.76 -19.20
C LYS A 234 10.47 -4.88 -20.44
N ALA A 235 9.23 -4.54 -20.79
CA ALA A 235 8.93 -3.68 -21.93
C ALA A 235 9.61 -2.30 -21.82
N LEU A 236 9.51 -1.66 -20.65
CA LEU A 236 10.18 -0.37 -20.39
C LEU A 236 11.71 -0.48 -20.48
N ALA A 237 12.29 -1.60 -20.07
CA ALA A 237 13.74 -1.81 -20.17
C ALA A 237 14.20 -2.02 -21.63
N THR A 238 13.36 -2.64 -22.47
CA THR A 238 13.64 -2.83 -23.91
C THR A 238 13.56 -1.52 -24.68
N GLU A 239 12.61 -0.64 -24.36
CA GLU A 239 12.47 0.69 -24.99
C GLU A 239 13.63 1.65 -24.67
N GLU A 240 14.35 1.45 -23.55
CA GLU A 240 15.52 2.27 -23.18
C GLU A 240 16.82 1.88 -23.91
N LEU A 241 16.83 0.78 -24.68
CA LEU A 241 17.93 0.42 -25.57
C LEU A 241 17.66 1.05 -26.95
N PRO A 242 18.58 1.86 -27.51
CA PRO A 242 18.38 2.45 -28.83
C PRO A 242 18.23 1.34 -29.88
N GLU A 243 17.16 1.41 -30.67
CA GLU A 243 17.01 0.60 -31.87
C GLU A 243 18.28 0.76 -32.73
N VAL A 244 18.91 -0.37 -33.04
CA VAL A 244 19.91 -0.45 -34.11
C VAL A 244 19.19 0.01 -35.40
N PRO A 245 19.76 0.93 -36.19
CA PRO A 245 19.02 1.54 -37.30
C PRO A 245 18.45 0.47 -38.23
N THR A 246 17.21 0.72 -38.64
CA THR A 246 16.32 -0.05 -39.50
C THR A 246 16.88 -0.34 -40.91
N SER A 247 18.21 -0.26 -41.13
CA SER A 247 18.84 -0.54 -42.43
C SER A 247 19.18 -2.02 -42.64
N LEU A 248 19.15 -2.85 -41.59
CA LEU A 248 19.37 -4.30 -41.74
C LEU A 248 18.05 -5.09 -41.93
N ALA A 249 16.94 -4.59 -41.38
CA ALA A 249 15.62 -5.21 -41.57
C ALA A 249 15.12 -5.11 -43.01
N HIS A 250 15.44 -4.01 -43.71
CA HIS A 250 15.08 -3.83 -45.12
C HIS A 250 15.88 -4.75 -46.08
N GLN A 251 17.05 -5.26 -45.69
CA GLN A 251 17.81 -6.21 -46.52
C GLN A 251 17.24 -7.64 -46.49
N PHE A 252 16.41 -7.99 -45.52
CA PHE A 252 15.77 -9.31 -45.45
C PHE A 252 14.39 -9.35 -46.12
N LEU A 253 13.72 -8.21 -46.28
CA LEU A 253 12.40 -8.13 -46.93
C LEU A 253 12.49 -8.14 -48.47
N GLU A 254 13.55 -7.60 -49.07
CA GLU A 254 13.75 -7.64 -50.53
C GLU A 254 14.03 -9.06 -51.09
N ALA A 255 14.36 -10.02 -50.22
CA ALA A 255 14.57 -11.42 -50.62
C ALA A 255 13.27 -12.25 -50.71
N TYR A 256 12.14 -11.74 -50.19
CA TYR A 256 10.86 -12.47 -50.17
C TYR A 256 9.80 -11.93 -51.16
N ASP A 257 9.98 -10.72 -51.70
CA ASP A 257 9.08 -10.15 -52.72
C ASP A 257 9.38 -10.61 -54.16
N ASN A 258 10.44 -11.39 -54.39
CA ASN A 258 10.83 -11.88 -55.72
C ASN A 258 10.28 -13.27 -56.10
N VAL A 259 9.32 -13.82 -55.35
CA VAL A 259 8.55 -15.00 -55.79
C VAL A 259 7.07 -14.64 -55.79
N GLY A 260 6.69 -13.89 -56.81
CA GLY A 260 5.34 -13.36 -56.96
C GLY A 260 4.27 -14.43 -57.17
N VAL A 261 3.11 -14.21 -56.55
CA VAL A 261 1.80 -14.56 -57.11
C VAL A 261 0.80 -13.47 -56.72
N HIS A 262 0.17 -12.87 -57.73
CA HIS A 262 -0.83 -11.80 -57.68
C HIS A 262 -2.21 -12.25 -57.18
N THR A 263 -2.95 -11.33 -56.53
CA THR A 263 -4.33 -10.86 -56.87
C THR A 263 -4.77 -9.82 -55.81
N ALA A 264 -4.85 -8.50 -56.08
CA ALA A 264 -5.92 -7.70 -56.74
C ALA A 264 -7.25 -7.66 -55.93
N ILE A 265 -8.01 -6.59 -55.67
CA ILE A 265 -8.17 -5.14 -55.97
C ILE A 265 -9.27 -4.67 -54.96
N SER A 266 -9.31 -3.49 -54.32
CA SER A 266 -9.88 -2.22 -54.86
C SER A 266 -9.84 -1.08 -53.83
N GLU A 267 -9.48 0.10 -54.31
CA GLU A 267 -9.56 1.41 -53.66
C GLU A 267 -10.97 2.02 -53.81
N GLN A 268 -11.38 2.96 -52.92
CA GLN A 268 -11.44 4.41 -53.24
C GLN A 268 -11.98 5.32 -52.10
N PRO A 269 -11.69 6.65 -52.10
CA PRO A 269 -11.89 7.61 -50.99
C PRO A 269 -12.74 8.87 -51.34
N ALA A 270 -12.73 9.88 -50.41
CA ALA A 270 -13.26 11.27 -50.45
C ALA A 270 -14.70 11.50 -49.89
N ASN A 271 -15.12 12.62 -49.26
CA ASN A 271 -14.68 14.02 -49.34
C ASN A 271 -15.19 14.89 -48.13
N MET A 272 -14.62 16.10 -48.01
CA MET A 272 -14.79 17.23 -47.05
C MET A 272 -16.20 17.75 -46.70
N GLY A 273 -16.27 18.48 -45.56
CA GLY A 273 -17.23 19.56 -45.30
C GLY A 273 -16.79 20.54 -44.18
N ARG A 274 -16.52 21.81 -44.54
CA ARG A 274 -16.06 22.96 -43.71
C ARG A 274 -17.17 23.66 -42.89
N ARG A 275 -16.75 24.38 -41.83
CA ARG A 275 -17.04 25.82 -41.46
C ARG A 275 -17.04 25.99 -39.92
N GLU A 276 -16.70 27.11 -39.28
CA GLU A 276 -15.85 28.29 -39.51
C GLU A 276 -15.84 29.06 -38.16
N ASP A 277 -14.76 29.79 -37.89
CA ASP A 277 -14.49 30.55 -36.65
C ASP A 277 -15.36 31.80 -36.43
N VAL A 278 -15.52 32.21 -35.15
CA VAL A 278 -15.65 33.63 -34.78
C VAL A 278 -14.85 33.95 -33.51
N ALA A 279 -13.89 34.86 -33.67
CA ALA A 279 -13.04 35.45 -32.64
C ALA A 279 -13.72 36.61 -31.88
N LYS A 280 -13.23 36.92 -30.66
CA LYS A 280 -12.93 38.31 -30.23
C LYS A 280 -12.13 38.44 -28.92
N LYS A 281 -10.95 39.05 -29.09
CA LYS A 281 -10.30 40.15 -28.36
C LYS A 281 -9.90 40.01 -26.87
N THR A 282 -8.59 40.06 -26.72
CA THR A 282 -7.74 40.45 -25.59
C THR A 282 -7.99 41.87 -25.07
N THR A 283 -8.01 42.02 -23.75
CA THR A 283 -7.62 43.28 -23.06
C THR A 283 -6.65 42.96 -21.93
N VAL A 284 -5.49 43.60 -22.00
CA VAL A 284 -4.39 43.58 -21.03
C VAL A 284 -4.81 44.33 -19.75
N ARG A 285 -4.78 43.67 -18.59
CA ARG A 285 -4.77 44.35 -17.29
C ARG A 285 -3.65 43.81 -16.38
N ARG A 286 -2.94 44.78 -15.81
CA ARG A 286 -1.67 44.71 -15.07
C ARG A 286 -1.72 43.78 -13.85
N LYS A 287 -0.64 43.02 -13.66
CA LYS A 287 -0.31 42.22 -12.48
C LYS A 287 -0.26 43.10 -11.21
N SER A 288 -1.09 42.78 -10.22
CA SER A 288 -0.82 43.12 -8.81
C SER A 288 -0.26 41.88 -8.09
N LYS A 289 0.96 42.00 -7.55
CA LYS A 289 1.62 40.95 -6.77
C LYS A 289 0.90 40.79 -5.42
N ARG A 290 0.05 39.78 -5.28
CA ARG A 290 -0.28 39.20 -3.97
C ARG A 290 0.58 37.95 -3.75
N LYS A 291 1.43 37.98 -2.71
CA LYS A 291 2.19 36.84 -2.20
C LYS A 291 1.21 35.76 -1.72
N GLY A 292 0.79 34.88 -2.62
CA GLY A 292 0.10 33.63 -2.29
C GLY A 292 1.13 32.59 -1.86
N SER A 293 1.01 32.14 -0.61
CA SER A 293 1.73 30.99 -0.09
C SER A 293 1.53 29.79 -1.03
N LYS A 294 2.63 29.23 -1.56
CA LYS A 294 2.62 27.98 -2.33
C LYS A 294 2.06 26.86 -1.45
N LYS A 295 0.76 26.63 -1.52
CA LYS A 295 0.13 25.39 -1.04
C LYS A 295 0.68 24.30 -1.96
N LYS A 296 1.61 23.47 -1.46
CA LYS A 296 2.09 22.29 -2.18
C LYS A 296 0.86 21.46 -2.55
N SER A 297 0.47 21.49 -3.82
CA SER A 297 -0.49 20.53 -4.36
C SER A 297 0.11 19.15 -4.13
N LYS A 298 -0.55 18.30 -3.32
CA LYS A 298 -0.17 16.90 -3.20
C LYS A 298 -0.36 16.30 -4.60
N ARG A 299 0.73 16.00 -5.28
CA ARG A 299 0.73 15.32 -6.59
C ARG A 299 -0.07 14.03 -6.39
N LEU A 300 -1.13 13.84 -7.17
CA LEU A 300 -1.87 12.57 -7.18
C LEU A 300 -0.89 11.46 -7.54
N VAL A 301 -0.99 10.32 -6.85
CA VAL A 301 -0.18 9.15 -7.17
C VAL A 301 -0.65 8.67 -8.53
N VAL A 302 0.29 8.51 -9.46
CA VAL A 302 -0.02 7.97 -10.78
C VAL A 302 -0.34 6.49 -10.58
N PRO A 303 -1.46 5.96 -11.10
CA PRO A 303 -1.68 4.53 -11.12
C PRO A 303 -0.74 3.88 -12.10
N GLY A 304 -0.26 2.69 -11.80
CA GLY A 304 0.51 1.93 -12.76
C GLY A 304 1.02 0.61 -12.19
N PRO A 305 1.41 -0.32 -13.08
CA PRO A 305 1.93 -1.64 -12.74
C PRO A 305 3.33 -1.53 -12.15
N TRP A 306 3.43 -0.93 -10.96
CA TRP A 306 4.68 -0.82 -10.24
C TRP A 306 4.52 -1.16 -8.77
N VAL A 307 5.56 -1.78 -8.24
CA VAL A 307 5.65 -2.14 -6.84
C VAL A 307 6.97 -1.61 -6.28
N SER A 308 6.88 -0.90 -5.17
CA SER A 308 8.03 -0.41 -4.41
C SER A 308 8.37 -1.32 -3.25
N LYS A 309 7.37 -2.00 -2.67
CA LYS A 309 7.55 -2.99 -1.61
C LYS A 309 6.64 -4.19 -1.84
N LEU A 310 7.23 -5.38 -1.89
CA LEU A 310 6.51 -6.63 -2.08
C LEU A 310 6.93 -7.63 -1.00
N HIS A 311 5.99 -8.07 -0.17
CA HIS A 311 6.27 -9.00 0.91
C HIS A 311 5.41 -10.26 0.77
N LEU A 312 6.06 -11.37 0.44
CA LEU A 312 5.52 -12.69 0.13
C LEU A 312 6.16 -13.78 1.01
N ALA A 313 6.67 -13.44 2.20
CA ALA A 313 7.25 -14.47 3.06
C ALA A 313 6.18 -15.46 3.52
N ASP A 314 6.54 -16.73 3.68
CA ASP A 314 5.64 -17.76 4.21
C ASP A 314 4.34 -17.86 3.38
N ASN A 315 4.49 -18.09 2.06
CA ASN A 315 3.36 -18.17 1.11
C ASN A 315 3.20 -19.55 0.45
N GLY A 316 4.01 -20.53 0.86
CA GLY A 316 4.02 -21.85 0.23
C GLY A 316 4.53 -21.83 -1.21
N ILE A 317 5.43 -20.90 -1.55
CA ILE A 317 6.05 -20.84 -2.87
C ILE A 317 7.16 -21.90 -2.90
N ASP A 318 6.79 -23.11 -3.32
CA ASP A 318 7.65 -24.28 -3.32
C ASP A 318 7.23 -25.31 -4.39
N ALA A 319 8.05 -26.37 -4.51
CA ALA A 319 7.82 -27.44 -5.46
C ALA A 319 6.83 -28.53 -4.97
N MET A 320 6.14 -28.30 -3.85
CA MET A 320 5.17 -29.25 -3.28
C MET A 320 3.73 -28.96 -3.76
N GLY A 321 3.51 -27.79 -4.37
CA GLY A 321 2.25 -27.42 -5.03
C GLY A 321 1.95 -28.23 -6.29
N LYS A 322 0.79 -27.97 -6.90
CA LYS A 322 0.32 -28.69 -8.11
C LYS A 322 1.26 -28.49 -9.31
N GLU A 323 1.90 -27.34 -9.38
CA GLU A 323 2.82 -26.96 -10.46
C GLU A 323 4.22 -27.57 -10.28
N GLY A 324 4.50 -28.14 -9.10
CA GLY A 324 5.79 -28.75 -8.77
C GLY A 324 6.97 -27.80 -9.02
N LYS A 325 8.06 -28.33 -9.56
CA LYS A 325 9.26 -27.54 -9.88
C LYS A 325 9.05 -26.50 -10.99
N ILE A 326 8.05 -26.71 -11.86
CA ILE A 326 7.78 -25.81 -12.98
C ILE A 326 7.26 -24.46 -12.44
N GLY A 327 6.35 -24.48 -11.46
CA GLY A 327 5.84 -23.25 -10.85
C GLY A 327 6.92 -22.43 -10.16
N VAL A 328 7.87 -23.09 -9.49
CA VAL A 328 9.00 -22.40 -8.85
C VAL A 328 9.92 -21.74 -9.89
N LEU A 329 10.16 -22.42 -11.01
CA LEU A 329 10.96 -21.89 -12.12
C LEU A 329 10.28 -20.67 -12.77
N GLU A 330 8.98 -20.76 -13.04
CA GLU A 330 8.23 -19.65 -13.61
C GLU A 330 8.23 -18.42 -12.68
N PHE A 331 7.97 -18.66 -11.38
CA PHE A 331 8.04 -17.62 -10.38
C PHE A 331 9.45 -17.00 -10.29
N SER A 332 10.53 -17.81 -10.29
CA SER A 332 11.90 -17.31 -10.20
C SER A 332 12.30 -16.48 -11.41
N GLN A 333 11.84 -16.84 -12.61
CA GLN A 333 12.10 -16.10 -13.85
C GLN A 333 11.42 -14.72 -13.82
N LEU A 334 10.13 -14.67 -13.46
CA LEU A 334 9.38 -13.41 -13.36
C LEU A 334 9.94 -12.52 -12.25
N LEU A 335 10.26 -13.10 -11.09
CA LEU A 335 10.85 -12.36 -9.98
C LEU A 335 12.23 -11.79 -10.35
N SER A 336 13.05 -12.57 -11.03
CA SER A 336 14.36 -12.14 -11.53
C SER A 336 14.23 -10.99 -12.54
N CYS A 337 13.25 -11.06 -13.44
CA CYS A 337 12.92 -9.96 -14.35
C CYS A 337 12.56 -8.68 -13.57
N LEU A 338 11.70 -8.80 -12.56
CA LEU A 338 11.31 -7.68 -11.71
C LEU A 338 12.51 -7.07 -10.96
N ILE A 339 13.37 -7.90 -10.38
CA ILE A 339 14.60 -7.46 -9.69
C ILE A 339 15.55 -6.75 -10.64
N ARG A 340 15.72 -7.28 -11.86
CA ARG A 340 16.62 -6.73 -12.87
C ARG A 340 16.13 -5.39 -13.42
N CYS A 341 14.84 -5.26 -13.68
CA CYS A 341 14.30 -4.14 -14.46
C CYS A 341 13.61 -3.04 -13.62
N SER A 342 13.08 -3.34 -12.43
CA SER A 342 12.26 -2.37 -11.70
C SER A 342 13.08 -1.26 -11.05
N LYS A 343 12.89 -0.01 -11.49
CA LYS A 343 13.52 1.17 -10.87
C LYS A 343 12.90 1.55 -9.52
N GLN A 344 11.67 1.10 -9.25
CA GLN A 344 10.89 1.48 -8.06
C GLN A 344 11.01 0.45 -6.93
N LEU A 345 11.27 -0.83 -7.24
CA LEU A 345 11.37 -1.88 -6.24
C LEU A 345 12.52 -1.60 -5.27
N SER A 346 12.17 -1.47 -4.00
CA SER A 346 13.07 -1.07 -2.91
C SER A 346 13.10 -2.07 -1.76
N GLU A 347 12.02 -2.83 -1.55
CA GLU A 347 11.92 -3.86 -0.52
C GLU A 347 11.23 -5.10 -1.08
N LEU A 348 11.87 -6.26 -0.90
CA LEU A 348 11.35 -7.56 -1.30
C LEU A 348 11.55 -8.57 -0.16
N ASN A 349 10.48 -9.22 0.28
CA ASN A 349 10.56 -10.25 1.31
C ASN A 349 9.96 -11.55 0.78
N ILE A 350 10.79 -12.55 0.55
CA ILE A 350 10.39 -13.88 0.07
C ILE A 350 10.87 -14.99 1.03
N ASP A 351 11.18 -14.61 2.28
CA ASP A 351 11.65 -15.50 3.33
C ASP A 351 10.65 -16.63 3.67
N ASN A 352 11.14 -17.75 4.19
CA ASN A 352 10.33 -18.94 4.51
C ASN A 352 9.49 -19.48 3.34
N ASN A 353 9.99 -19.36 2.11
CA ASN A 353 9.54 -20.12 0.94
C ASN A 353 10.60 -21.13 0.51
N CYS A 354 10.22 -22.28 -0.07
CA CYS A 354 11.17 -23.33 -0.46
C CYS A 354 11.49 -23.27 -1.96
N LEU A 355 12.14 -22.18 -2.38
CA LEU A 355 12.46 -21.91 -3.80
C LEU A 355 13.53 -22.84 -4.39
N GLY A 356 14.39 -23.42 -3.55
CA GLY A 356 15.51 -24.25 -4.00
C GLY A 356 16.69 -23.45 -4.57
N GLU A 357 17.73 -24.18 -4.98
CA GLU A 357 19.03 -23.62 -5.35
C GLU A 357 19.01 -22.85 -6.68
N MET A 358 18.33 -23.37 -7.70
CA MET A 358 18.24 -22.73 -9.02
C MET A 358 17.63 -21.33 -8.92
N ALA A 359 16.47 -21.21 -8.28
CA ALA A 359 15.81 -19.93 -8.08
C ALA A 359 16.66 -18.95 -7.25
N ALA A 360 17.43 -19.44 -6.28
CA ALA A 360 18.35 -18.61 -5.51
C ALA A 360 19.49 -18.05 -6.37
N ASN A 361 20.02 -18.86 -7.29
CA ASN A 361 21.03 -18.42 -8.25
C ASN A 361 20.46 -17.41 -9.25
N ASP A 362 19.24 -17.60 -9.76
CA ASP A 362 18.56 -16.64 -10.64
C ASP A 362 18.44 -15.26 -9.95
N ILE A 363 18.02 -15.25 -8.68
CA ILE A 363 17.90 -14.03 -7.87
C ILE A 363 19.27 -13.36 -7.69
N LEU A 364 20.33 -14.13 -7.44
CA LEU A 364 21.67 -13.62 -7.27
C LEU A 364 22.20 -12.97 -8.56
N GLU A 365 21.99 -13.62 -9.71
CA GLU A 365 22.35 -13.09 -11.02
C GLU A 365 21.58 -11.81 -11.32
N ALA A 366 20.26 -11.79 -11.09
CA ALA A 366 19.43 -10.61 -11.28
C ALA A 366 19.88 -9.42 -10.40
N LEU A 367 20.32 -9.68 -9.17
CA LEU A 367 20.89 -8.66 -8.29
C LEU A 367 22.24 -8.13 -8.80
N ALA A 368 23.09 -9.00 -9.34
CA ALA A 368 24.36 -8.60 -9.95
C ALA A 368 24.12 -7.70 -11.17
N ASP A 369 23.19 -8.07 -12.04
CA ASP A 369 22.76 -7.26 -13.19
C ASP A 369 22.21 -5.90 -12.76
N ARG A 370 21.33 -5.88 -11.75
CA ARG A 370 20.76 -4.66 -11.17
C ARG A 370 21.87 -3.72 -10.68
N ASN A 371 22.87 -4.25 -9.99
CA ASN A 371 24.00 -3.49 -9.47
C ASN A 371 24.90 -2.96 -10.60
N LYS A 372 25.16 -3.78 -11.63
CA LYS A 372 25.91 -3.38 -12.84
C LYS A 372 25.21 -2.24 -13.59
N ALA A 373 23.88 -2.30 -13.67
CA ALA A 373 23.03 -1.25 -14.25
C ALA A 373 22.88 0.00 -13.35
N LYS A 374 23.49 0.03 -12.16
CA LYS A 374 23.43 1.14 -11.19
C LYS A 374 22.01 1.51 -10.77
N LEU A 375 21.10 0.54 -10.74
CA LEU A 375 19.75 0.75 -10.26
C LEU A 375 19.70 0.98 -8.74
N PRO A 376 18.62 1.59 -8.20
CA PRO A 376 18.47 1.80 -6.77
C PRO A 376 18.62 0.51 -5.96
N ARG A 377 19.35 0.60 -4.84
CA ARG A 377 19.64 -0.56 -3.99
C ARG A 377 18.34 -1.22 -3.48
N LEU A 378 18.20 -2.50 -3.77
CA LEU A 378 17.11 -3.34 -3.30
C LEU A 378 17.43 -3.94 -1.93
N LYS A 379 16.50 -3.86 -0.97
CA LYS A 379 16.57 -4.64 0.26
C LYS A 379 15.81 -5.95 0.07
N ILE A 380 16.46 -7.08 0.29
CA ILE A 380 15.84 -8.39 0.12
C ILE A 380 16.01 -9.26 1.37
N ASN A 381 14.97 -10.00 1.70
CA ASN A 381 15.05 -11.15 2.61
C ASN A 381 14.67 -12.41 1.83
N VAL A 382 15.54 -13.41 1.88
CA VAL A 382 15.36 -14.72 1.24
C VAL A 382 15.47 -15.82 2.29
N THR A 383 14.91 -16.99 1.99
CA THR A 383 14.94 -18.14 2.90
C THR A 383 16.36 -18.63 3.16
N ALA A 384 16.64 -19.07 4.39
CA ALA A 384 17.92 -19.68 4.76
C ALA A 384 18.11 -21.12 4.21
N GLN A 385 17.09 -21.72 3.59
CA GLN A 385 17.12 -23.06 2.99
C GLN A 385 17.71 -23.04 1.57
N ILE A 386 18.80 -22.31 1.40
CA ILE A 386 19.61 -22.23 0.18
C ILE A 386 21.07 -22.40 0.60
N PRO A 387 22.00 -22.77 -0.31
CA PRO A 387 23.41 -22.88 0.03
C PRO A 387 23.93 -21.63 0.74
N SER A 388 24.68 -21.81 1.83
CA SER A 388 25.15 -20.73 2.71
C SER A 388 25.88 -19.63 1.93
N ASP A 389 26.64 -20.01 0.91
CA ASP A 389 27.43 -19.08 0.12
C ASP A 389 26.56 -18.24 -0.80
N THR A 390 25.55 -18.84 -1.44
CA THR A 390 24.51 -18.12 -2.19
C THR A 390 23.72 -17.16 -1.29
N PHE A 391 23.34 -17.59 -0.09
CA PHE A 391 22.65 -16.73 0.89
C PHE A 391 23.49 -15.51 1.30
N LYS A 392 24.78 -15.73 1.60
CA LYS A 392 25.72 -14.64 1.91
C LYS A 392 25.94 -13.72 0.72
N ALA A 393 26.03 -14.27 -0.49
CA ALA A 393 26.20 -13.50 -1.72
C ALA A 393 24.98 -12.60 -2.00
N ILE A 394 23.76 -13.13 -1.85
CA ILE A 394 22.51 -12.34 -1.95
C ILE A 394 22.51 -11.23 -0.90
N SER A 395 22.85 -11.56 0.36
CA SER A 395 22.90 -10.58 1.46
C SER A 395 23.93 -9.46 1.22
N THR A 396 25.01 -9.76 0.52
CA THR A 396 26.07 -8.80 0.18
C THR A 396 25.66 -7.89 -0.98
N ASN A 397 24.99 -8.45 -1.98
CA ASN A 397 24.52 -7.73 -3.17
C ASN A 397 23.23 -6.92 -2.93
N SER A 398 22.64 -7.00 -1.74
CA SER A 398 21.39 -6.34 -1.36
C SER A 398 21.52 -5.52 -0.07
N GLY A 399 20.47 -4.77 0.29
CA GLY A 399 20.32 -4.21 1.63
C GLY A 399 19.60 -5.19 2.58
N LYS A 400 19.88 -5.11 3.88
CA LYS A 400 19.12 -5.90 4.88
C LYS A 400 17.79 -5.23 5.22
N LEU A 401 16.70 -5.99 5.23
CA LEU A 401 15.44 -5.57 5.85
C LEU A 401 15.54 -5.71 7.37
N LYS A 402 14.97 -4.76 8.12
CA LYS A 402 14.82 -4.93 9.58
C LYS A 402 13.69 -5.94 9.82
N LEU A 403 14.03 -7.14 10.28
CA LEU A 403 13.04 -8.11 10.74
C LEU A 403 12.17 -7.47 11.84
N SER A 404 10.85 -7.44 11.65
CA SER A 404 9.95 -7.14 12.76
C SER A 404 10.11 -8.30 13.75
N LYS A 405 10.39 -7.97 15.02
CA LYS A 405 10.59 -8.99 16.05
C LYS A 405 9.30 -9.81 16.14
N LYS A 406 9.34 -11.10 15.75
CA LYS A 406 8.31 -12.09 16.13
C LYS A 406 8.17 -11.97 17.66
N LYS A 407 7.06 -11.40 18.15
CA LYS A 407 6.66 -11.60 19.55
C LYS A 407 6.39 -13.09 19.65
N LYS A 408 7.35 -13.85 20.19
CA LYS A 408 7.12 -15.25 20.60
C LYS A 408 5.84 -15.26 21.42
N LYS A 409 4.78 -15.92 20.94
CA LYS A 409 3.73 -16.44 21.82
C LYS A 409 4.47 -17.34 22.81
N ARG A 410 4.61 -16.89 24.07
CA ARG A 410 4.87 -17.83 25.16
C ARG A 410 3.58 -18.64 25.27
N LYS A 411 3.73 -19.96 25.18
CA LYS A 411 2.66 -20.95 25.34
C LYS A 411 1.86 -20.69 26.61
#